data_AF-A0A6A4HH69-F1
#
_entry.id   AF-A0A6A4HH69-F1
#
_cell.length_a   1.000
_cell.length_b   1.000
_cell.length_c   1.000
_cell.angle_alpha   90.00
_cell.angle_beta   90.00
_cell.angle_gamma   90.00
#
_symmetry.space_group_name_H-M   'P 1'
#
loop_
_entity.id
_entity.type
_entity.pdbx_description
1 polymer ?
#
loop_
_entity_poly.entity_id
_entity_poly.type
_entity_poly.pdbx_seq_one_letter_code
_entity_poly.pdbx_strand_id
1 'polypeptide(L)'
;MSCGSSMYFPSQYTCFDDNFLCPILNGNIYIACGDTCYSTTQYSCSNTTLEVFPQSGPETTEACGSVQFYPSQYVCLDGDFLCPFMDGNATLRCGAACYAPSQYSCSNGELSPINPPPPSLPPCVTVDQPSQVCIPDGGCNILTCCPGLISIADKCRNPCDVVPTACSTTQFANQTAR
;
A
#
# COMPACT_ATOMS: atom_id res chain seq x y z
N MET A 1 11.74 8.94 4.50
CA MET A 1 11.04 9.61 5.62
C MET A 1 12.08 9.99 6.65
N SER A 2 11.80 10.95 7.52
CA SER A 2 12.66 11.28 8.65
C SER A 2 12.13 10.61 9.92
N CYS A 3 13.02 9.98 10.68
CA CYS A 3 12.81 9.59 12.06
C CYS A 3 13.86 10.34 12.88
N GLY A 4 13.43 11.32 13.67
CA GLY A 4 14.29 12.31 14.27
C GLY A 4 15.07 13.07 13.20
N SER A 5 16.40 13.07 13.35
CA SER A 5 17.31 13.67 12.36
C SER A 5 17.71 12.74 11.21
N SER A 6 17.24 11.49 11.21
CA SER A 6 17.73 10.45 10.29
C SER A 6 16.74 10.14 9.18
N MET A 7 17.23 10.06 7.94
CA MET A 7 16.43 9.57 6.82
C MET A 7 16.41 8.03 6.83
N TYR A 8 15.24 7.43 6.63
CA TYR A 8 15.06 5.99 6.57
C TYR A 8 14.12 5.54 5.46
N PHE A 9 14.26 4.27 5.09
CA PHE A 9 13.35 3.55 4.21
C PHE A 9 12.34 2.76 5.05
N PRO A 10 11.03 3.02 4.92
CA PRO A 10 9.99 2.29 5.67
C PRO A 10 9.93 0.79 5.38
N SER A 11 10.54 0.35 4.28
CA SER A 11 10.70 -1.07 3.94
C SER A 11 11.85 -1.76 4.70
N GLN A 12 12.70 -0.99 5.37
CA GLN A 12 13.87 -1.50 6.11
C GLN A 12 13.86 -1.13 7.59
N TYR A 13 13.11 -0.10 7.98
CA TYR A 13 13.02 0.34 9.37
C TYR A 13 11.61 0.83 9.71
N THR A 14 11.24 0.65 10.97
CA THR A 14 10.09 1.27 11.61
C THR A 14 10.57 2.40 12.51
N CYS A 15 9.92 3.56 12.43
CA CYS A 15 10.17 4.68 13.33
C CYS A 15 9.19 4.64 14.50
N PHE A 16 9.71 4.75 15.71
CA PHE A 16 8.98 4.82 16.98
C PHE A 16 9.32 6.13 17.69
N ASP A 17 8.32 6.70 18.38
CA ASP A 17 8.47 7.92 19.19
C ASP A 17 9.19 9.08 18.47
N ASP A 18 8.97 9.19 17.16
CA ASP A 18 9.56 10.19 16.26
C ASP A 18 11.09 10.28 16.27
N ASN A 19 11.83 9.34 16.89
CA ASN A 19 13.29 9.41 17.00
C ASN A 19 14.00 8.06 17.18
N PHE A 20 13.27 6.95 17.25
CA PHE A 20 13.85 5.63 17.48
C PHE A 20 13.59 4.69 16.28
N LEU A 21 14.65 4.18 15.65
CA LEU A 21 14.54 3.32 14.47
C LEU A 21 14.80 1.86 14.83
N CYS A 22 13.83 1.00 14.58
CA CYS A 22 14.03 -0.45 14.63
C CYS A 22 14.07 -1.08 13.25
N PRO A 23 15.01 -2.02 13.00
CA PRO A 23 15.19 -2.63 11.69
C PRO A 23 14.10 -3.67 11.38
N ILE A 24 13.85 -3.86 10.09
CA ILE A 24 13.07 -4.97 9.54
C ILE A 24 14.08 -5.97 8.98
N LEU A 25 14.25 -7.13 9.63
CA LEU A 25 15.24 -8.14 9.29
C LEU A 25 14.57 -9.42 8.77
N ASN A 26 14.80 -9.74 7.49
CA ASN A 26 14.21 -10.91 6.82
C ASN A 26 12.68 -10.97 6.95
N GLY A 27 12.01 -9.81 6.87
CA GLY A 27 10.57 -9.68 7.08
C GLY A 27 10.12 -9.66 8.55
N ASN A 28 11.00 -9.98 9.50
CA ASN A 28 10.71 -9.82 10.92
C ASN A 28 10.86 -8.36 11.30
N ILE A 29 9.79 -7.80 11.85
CA ILE A 29 9.74 -6.42 12.30
C ILE A 29 10.26 -6.41 13.73
N TYR A 30 11.33 -5.64 13.96
CA TYR A 30 11.78 -5.37 15.32
C TYR A 30 11.02 -4.18 15.86
N ILE A 31 10.67 -4.24 17.15
CA ILE A 31 9.81 -3.25 17.81
C ILE A 31 10.55 -2.65 18.98
N ALA A 32 10.27 -1.38 19.25
CA ALA A 32 10.84 -0.68 20.38
C ALA A 32 10.31 -1.23 21.72
N CYS A 33 11.22 -1.49 22.65
CA CYS A 33 10.95 -1.70 24.06
C CYS A 33 11.96 -0.89 24.89
N GLY A 34 11.50 0.22 25.45
CA GLY A 34 12.41 1.22 26.01
C GLY A 34 13.39 1.69 24.93
N ASP A 35 14.70 1.60 25.21
CA ASP A 35 15.77 2.04 24.31
C ASP A 35 16.31 0.93 23.39
N THR A 36 15.59 -0.21 23.29
CA THR A 36 16.07 -1.38 22.52
C THR A 36 15.04 -1.87 21.52
N CYS A 37 15.52 -2.52 20.46
CA CYS A 37 14.67 -3.18 19.48
C CYS A 37 14.65 -4.69 19.74
N TYR A 38 13.47 -5.29 19.77
CA TYR A 38 13.32 -6.73 20.00
C TYR A 38 12.48 -7.41 18.93
N SER A 39 12.67 -8.73 18.80
CA SER A 39 11.87 -9.58 17.94
C SER A 39 10.67 -10.11 18.73
N THR A 40 9.45 -9.83 18.25
CA THR A 40 8.20 -10.30 18.87
C THR A 40 8.04 -11.82 18.86
N THR A 41 8.84 -12.52 18.08
CA THR A 41 8.88 -14.00 18.05
C THR A 41 9.63 -14.63 19.21
N GLN A 42 10.48 -13.87 19.90
CA GLN A 42 11.38 -14.35 20.96
C GLN A 42 11.21 -13.61 22.28
N TYR A 43 10.69 -12.38 22.23
CA TYR A 43 10.53 -11.52 23.38
C TYR A 43 9.20 -10.79 23.31
N SER A 44 8.69 -10.40 24.47
CA SER A 44 7.60 -9.45 24.65
C SER A 44 8.08 -8.24 25.44
N CYS A 45 7.31 -7.16 25.44
CA CYS A 45 7.68 -5.92 26.11
C CYS A 45 6.64 -5.53 27.14
N SER A 46 7.03 -5.59 28.41
CA SER A 46 6.20 -5.22 29.56
C SER A 46 6.84 -4.03 30.28
N ASN A 47 6.18 -2.87 30.28
CA ASN A 47 6.67 -1.65 30.94
C ASN A 47 8.15 -1.35 30.65
N THR A 48 8.53 -1.28 29.37
CA THR A 48 9.91 -1.05 28.90
C THR A 48 10.92 -2.16 29.25
N THR A 49 10.46 -3.27 29.83
CA THR A 49 11.29 -4.44 30.17
C THR A 49 11.01 -5.57 29.18
N LEU A 50 12.07 -6.14 28.62
CA LEU A 50 11.99 -7.30 27.74
C LEU A 50 11.79 -8.58 28.55
N GLU A 51 10.78 -9.35 28.18
CA GLU A 51 10.51 -10.68 28.72
C GLU A 51 10.65 -11.73 27.61
N VAL A 52 11.07 -12.96 27.94
CA VAL A 52 11.24 -14.04 26.95
C VAL A 52 9.88 -14.60 26.54
N PHE A 53 9.67 -14.81 25.24
CA PHE A 53 8.46 -15.38 24.67
C PHE A 53 8.76 -16.62 23.80
N PRO A 54 7.94 -17.70 23.88
CA PRO A 54 6.91 -17.92 24.88
C PRO A 54 7.54 -18.25 26.24
N GLN A 55 7.00 -17.70 27.32
CA GLN A 55 7.32 -18.21 28.66
C GLN A 55 6.87 -19.68 28.72
N SER A 56 7.63 -20.55 29.37
CA SER A 56 7.36 -21.99 29.50
C SER A 56 6.09 -22.33 30.32
N GLY A 57 5.13 -21.42 30.39
CA GLY A 57 3.88 -21.49 31.12
C GLY A 57 2.68 -21.04 30.27
N PRO A 58 1.49 -20.93 30.88
CA PRO A 58 0.32 -20.37 30.20
C PRO A 58 0.62 -18.92 29.79
N GLU A 59 0.23 -18.57 28.56
CA GLU A 59 0.34 -17.19 28.07
C GLU A 59 -0.39 -16.25 29.03
N THR A 60 0.30 -15.17 29.43
CA THR A 60 -0.23 -14.12 30.28
C THR A 60 -0.63 -12.92 29.43
N THR A 61 -1.62 -12.16 29.90
CA THR A 61 -2.01 -10.92 29.24
C THR A 61 -1.05 -9.80 29.60
N GLU A 62 -0.68 -9.00 28.60
CA GLU A 62 0.13 -7.79 28.75
C GLU A 62 -0.74 -6.54 28.62
N ALA A 63 -0.25 -5.41 29.14
CA ALA A 63 -0.95 -4.13 29.05
C ALA A 63 -0.48 -3.33 27.82
N CYS A 64 -1.42 -2.76 27.09
CA CYS A 64 -1.20 -1.76 26.05
C CYS A 64 -2.14 -0.58 26.32
N GLY A 65 -1.62 0.56 26.77
CA GLY A 65 -2.43 1.65 27.29
C GLY A 65 -3.38 1.17 28.40
N SER A 66 -4.69 1.27 28.15
CA SER A 66 -5.73 0.84 29.10
C SER A 66 -6.30 -0.55 28.83
N VAL A 67 -5.79 -1.29 27.84
CA VAL A 67 -6.32 -2.59 27.42
C VAL A 67 -5.32 -3.71 27.69
N GLN A 68 -5.83 -4.91 27.96
CA GLN A 68 -5.02 -6.12 28.07
C GLN A 68 -5.08 -6.93 26.77
N PHE A 69 -3.97 -7.51 26.36
CA PHE A 69 -3.87 -8.29 25.13
C PHE A 69 -3.00 -9.54 25.32
N TYR A 70 -3.15 -10.49 24.40
CA TYR A 70 -2.29 -11.67 24.30
C TYR A 70 -1.14 -11.38 23.32
N PRO A 71 0.13 -11.41 23.76
CA PRO A 71 1.29 -11.15 22.90
C PRO A 71 1.40 -12.08 21.68
N SER A 72 0.76 -13.26 21.71
CA SER A 72 0.66 -14.18 20.58
C SER A 72 -0.28 -13.70 19.47
N GLN A 73 -1.21 -12.79 19.77
CA GLN A 73 -2.27 -12.36 18.86
C GLN A 73 -2.17 -10.89 18.48
N TYR A 74 -1.59 -10.05 19.35
CA TYR A 74 -1.47 -8.62 19.13
C TYR A 74 -0.11 -8.10 19.56
N VAL A 75 0.24 -6.96 19.00
CA VAL A 75 1.40 -6.18 19.33
C VAL A 75 0.99 -4.79 19.77
N CYS A 76 1.61 -4.30 20.84
CA CYS A 76 1.40 -2.93 21.30
C CYS A 76 2.41 -2.00 20.62
N LEU A 77 1.90 -0.98 19.93
CA LEU A 77 2.68 0.05 19.25
C LEU A 77 2.42 1.40 19.93
N ASP A 78 3.44 2.25 20.02
CA ASP A 78 3.37 3.60 20.60
C ASP A 78 2.76 3.65 22.03
N GLY A 79 2.86 2.54 22.77
CA GLY A 79 2.39 2.41 24.15
C GLY A 79 0.88 2.27 24.33
N ASP A 80 0.05 2.54 23.32
CA ASP A 80 -1.42 2.50 23.43
C ASP A 80 -2.18 1.97 22.20
N PHE A 81 -1.48 1.59 21.13
CA PHE A 81 -2.08 1.17 19.87
C PHE A 81 -1.90 -0.33 19.62
N LEU A 82 -2.98 -1.11 19.71
CA LEU A 82 -2.94 -2.54 19.44
C LEU A 82 -3.08 -2.87 17.96
N CYS A 83 -2.11 -3.62 17.44
CA CYS A 83 -2.15 -4.18 16.10
C CYS A 83 -2.15 -5.71 16.11
N PRO A 84 -2.98 -6.38 15.31
CA PRO A 84 -3.03 -7.84 15.28
C PRO A 84 -1.81 -8.42 14.56
N PHE A 85 -1.50 -9.68 14.83
CA PHE A 85 -0.65 -10.47 13.93
C PHE A 85 -1.47 -10.93 12.71
N MET A 86 -0.92 -10.75 11.51
CA MET A 86 -1.48 -11.26 10.25
C MET A 86 -0.47 -12.20 9.60
N ASP A 87 -0.91 -13.41 9.24
CA ASP A 87 -0.06 -14.46 8.66
C ASP A 87 1.23 -14.73 9.47
N GLY A 88 1.11 -14.74 10.81
CA GLY A 88 2.23 -14.97 11.72
C GLY A 88 3.20 -13.79 11.88
N ASN A 89 2.94 -12.65 11.25
CA ASN A 89 3.76 -11.45 11.34
C ASN A 89 3.01 -10.32 12.05
N ALA A 90 3.72 -9.58 12.90
CA ALA A 90 3.17 -8.39 13.53
C ALA A 90 2.79 -7.37 12.44
N THR A 91 1.69 -6.64 12.64
CA THR A 91 1.32 -5.53 11.76
C THR A 91 1.81 -4.21 12.36
N LEU A 92 2.04 -3.23 11.50
CA LEU A 92 2.52 -1.90 11.87
C LEU A 92 1.39 -0.89 11.86
N ARG A 93 1.55 0.21 12.62
CA ARG A 93 0.62 1.34 12.60
C ARG A 93 0.91 2.26 11.43
N CYS A 94 -0.13 2.67 10.72
CA CYS A 94 -0.13 3.78 9.79
C CYS A 94 -1.34 4.68 10.07
N GLY A 95 -1.10 5.83 10.69
CA GLY A 95 -2.19 6.70 11.15
C GLY A 95 -3.09 5.98 12.16
N ALA A 96 -4.33 5.69 11.76
CA ALA A 96 -5.32 4.99 12.59
C ALA A 96 -5.52 3.51 12.20
N ALA A 97 -4.74 2.98 11.26
CA ALA A 97 -4.87 1.62 10.75
C ALA A 97 -3.63 0.76 11.04
N CYS A 98 -3.85 -0.55 11.15
CA CYS A 98 -2.77 -1.53 11.13
C CYS A 98 -2.56 -2.04 9.70
N TYR A 99 -1.31 -2.26 9.29
CA TYR A 99 -0.96 -2.76 7.96
C TYR A 99 0.14 -3.82 8.00
N ALA A 100 0.10 -4.73 7.03
CA ALA A 100 1.19 -5.68 6.80
C ALA A 100 2.28 -5.01 5.93
N PRO A 101 3.50 -4.82 6.44
CA PRO A 101 4.58 -4.17 5.67
C PRO A 101 5.10 -5.01 4.50
N SER A 102 4.69 -6.27 4.39
CA SER A 102 4.93 -7.09 3.20
C SER A 102 4.00 -6.75 2.02
N GLN A 103 2.87 -6.08 2.29
CA GLN A 103 1.85 -5.77 1.28
C GLN A 103 1.67 -4.28 1.06
N TYR A 104 1.83 -3.46 2.11
CA TYR A 104 1.59 -2.03 2.09
C TYR A 104 2.79 -1.27 2.64
N SER A 105 2.94 -0.04 2.17
CA SER A 105 3.85 0.97 2.70
C SER A 105 3.02 2.08 3.33
N CYS A 106 3.53 2.70 4.40
CA CYS A 106 2.90 3.84 5.05
C CYS A 106 3.68 5.11 4.74
N SER A 107 3.01 6.16 4.28
CA SER A 107 3.58 7.48 4.04
C SER A 107 2.64 8.56 4.53
N ASN A 108 3.10 9.41 5.46
CA ASN A 108 2.29 10.49 6.06
C ASN A 108 0.93 10.02 6.64
N GLY A 109 0.89 8.80 7.20
CA GLY A 109 -0.35 8.21 7.71
C GLY A 109 -1.26 7.62 6.64
N GLU A 110 -0.84 7.58 5.37
CA GLU A 110 -1.58 7.01 4.26
C GLU A 110 -0.93 5.71 3.76
N LEU A 111 -1.77 4.70 3.51
CA LEU A 111 -1.33 3.38 3.05
C LEU A 111 -1.27 3.33 1.52
N SER A 112 -0.19 2.76 0.99
CA SER A 112 -0.01 2.50 -0.44
C SER A 112 0.49 1.07 -0.67
N PRO A 113 -0.12 0.27 -1.56
CA PRO A 113 0.35 -1.07 -1.87
C PRO A 113 1.81 -1.06 -2.37
N ILE A 114 2.62 -2.02 -1.94
CA ILE A 114 4.02 -2.15 -2.39
C ILE A 114 4.07 -2.68 -3.83
N ASN A 115 3.16 -3.59 -4.16
CA ASN A 115 2.95 -4.09 -5.52
C ASN A 115 1.52 -3.77 -5.95
N PRO A 116 1.22 -2.53 -6.37
CA PRO A 116 -0.08 -2.21 -6.92
C PRO A 116 -0.31 -3.09 -8.17
N PRO A 117 -1.53 -3.62 -8.37
CA PRO A 117 -1.85 -4.27 -9.64
C PRO A 117 -1.55 -3.27 -10.77
N PRO A 118 -1.11 -3.74 -11.95
CA PRO A 118 -0.92 -2.85 -13.09
C PRO A 118 -2.21 -2.04 -13.29
N PRO A 119 -2.09 -0.74 -13.58
CA PRO A 119 -3.27 0.09 -13.79
C PRO A 119 -4.18 -0.63 -14.78
N SER A 120 -5.42 -0.88 -14.37
CA SER A 120 -6.40 -1.50 -15.24
C SER A 120 -6.44 -0.69 -16.52
N LEU A 121 -6.15 -1.35 -17.64
CA LEU A 121 -6.17 -0.70 -18.95
C LEU A 121 -7.52 0.01 -19.10
N PRO A 122 -7.53 1.29 -19.52
CA PRO A 122 -8.79 1.99 -19.73
C PRO A 122 -9.62 1.24 -20.77
N PRO A 123 -10.97 1.26 -20.68
CA PRO A 123 -11.84 0.53 -21.60
C PRO A 123 -11.67 1.00 -23.05
N CYS A 124 -11.09 2.17 -23.25
CA CYS A 124 -10.71 2.72 -24.54
C CYS A 124 -9.60 3.77 -24.41
N VAL A 125 -8.91 4.04 -25.51
CA VAL A 125 -7.84 5.06 -25.60
C VAL A 125 -8.35 6.37 -26.22
N THR A 126 -7.89 7.50 -25.68
CA THR A 126 -8.28 8.86 -26.09
C THR A 126 -7.39 9.39 -27.23
N VAL A 127 -7.66 10.60 -27.73
CA VAL A 127 -6.92 11.21 -28.86
C VAL A 127 -5.41 11.23 -28.61
N ASP A 128 -4.64 10.88 -29.65
CA ASP A 128 -3.17 10.82 -29.67
C ASP A 128 -2.50 9.80 -28.72
N GLN A 129 -3.30 8.98 -28.03
CA GLN A 129 -2.80 7.81 -27.31
C GLN A 129 -2.55 6.64 -28.28
N PRO A 130 -1.53 5.80 -28.01
CA PRO A 130 -1.28 4.61 -28.81
C PRO A 130 -2.45 3.63 -28.64
N SER A 131 -3.04 3.19 -29.76
CA SER A 131 -4.07 2.13 -29.78
C SER A 131 -3.47 0.73 -29.63
N GLN A 132 -2.17 0.64 -29.31
CA GLN A 132 -1.44 -0.58 -29.08
C GLN A 132 -0.53 -0.41 -27.87
N VAL A 133 -0.72 -1.25 -26.84
CA VAL A 133 0.17 -1.32 -25.68
C VAL A 133 0.86 -2.68 -25.71
N CYS A 134 2.19 -2.66 -25.85
CA CYS A 134 3.01 -3.87 -25.81
C CYS A 134 3.61 -4.03 -24.42
N ILE A 135 3.35 -5.17 -23.78
CA ILE A 135 3.96 -5.53 -22.50
C ILE A 135 5.24 -6.32 -22.81
N PRO A 136 6.37 -6.05 -22.13
CA PRO A 136 7.68 -6.63 -22.45
C PRO A 136 7.71 -8.16 -22.62
N ASP A 137 6.85 -8.89 -21.92
CA ASP A 137 6.81 -10.36 -21.93
C ASP A 137 5.44 -10.96 -22.33
N GLY A 138 4.48 -10.13 -22.76
CA GLY A 138 3.05 -10.49 -22.85
C GLY A 138 2.38 -10.29 -24.20
N GLY A 139 3.11 -9.89 -25.24
CA GLY A 139 2.55 -9.51 -26.53
C GLY A 139 1.93 -8.11 -26.53
N CYS A 140 1.33 -7.74 -27.67
CA CYS A 140 0.73 -6.41 -27.87
C CYS A 140 -0.80 -6.50 -27.83
N ASN A 141 -1.41 -5.72 -26.94
CA ASN A 141 -2.87 -5.58 -26.87
C ASN A 141 -3.29 -4.39 -27.73
N ILE A 142 -4.22 -4.64 -28.65
CA ILE A 142 -4.88 -3.57 -29.42
C ILE A 142 -6.00 -3.01 -28.55
N LEU A 143 -5.90 -1.75 -28.14
CA LEU A 143 -6.96 -1.05 -27.43
C LEU A 143 -7.90 -0.36 -28.42
N THR A 144 -9.20 -0.53 -28.19
CA THR A 144 -10.23 0.15 -28.95
C THR A 144 -10.20 1.66 -28.68
N CYS A 145 -10.31 2.48 -29.72
CA CYS A 145 -10.49 3.92 -29.54
C CYS A 145 -11.82 4.23 -28.86
N CYS A 146 -11.87 5.28 -28.05
CA CYS A 146 -13.13 5.68 -27.42
C CYS A 146 -14.20 6.03 -28.48
N PRO A 147 -15.51 5.89 -28.18
CA PRO A 147 -16.57 6.19 -29.13
C PRO A 147 -16.39 7.57 -29.77
N GLY A 148 -16.48 7.63 -31.10
CA GLY A 148 -16.26 8.87 -31.88
C GLY A 148 -14.81 9.07 -32.37
N LEU A 149 -13.89 8.17 -32.03
CA LEU A 149 -12.51 8.17 -32.53
C LEU A 149 -12.26 6.98 -33.48
N ILE A 150 -11.30 7.15 -34.39
CA ILE A 150 -10.87 6.10 -35.33
C ILE A 150 -9.40 5.76 -35.12
N SER A 151 -9.06 4.47 -35.24
CA SER A 151 -7.66 4.01 -35.15
C SER A 151 -6.99 4.17 -36.52
N ILE A 152 -5.95 4.99 -36.57
CA ILE A 152 -5.12 5.21 -37.76
C ILE A 152 -3.66 5.25 -37.34
N ALA A 153 -2.83 4.42 -37.99
CA ALA A 153 -1.39 4.33 -37.73
C ALA A 153 -1.08 4.19 -36.22
N ASP A 154 -1.76 3.23 -35.58
CA ASP A 154 -1.59 2.86 -34.17
C ASP A 154 -1.92 3.97 -33.16
N LYS A 155 -2.69 4.98 -33.58
CA LYS A 155 -3.18 6.07 -32.72
C LYS A 155 -4.65 6.32 -32.93
N CYS A 156 -5.33 6.76 -31.87
CA CYS A 156 -6.70 7.23 -31.97
C CYS A 156 -6.74 8.69 -32.40
N ARG A 157 -7.46 8.96 -33.48
CA ARG A 157 -7.64 10.30 -34.03
C ARG A 157 -9.11 10.67 -34.12
N ASN A 158 -9.39 11.97 -34.06
CA ASN A 158 -10.70 12.46 -34.41
C ASN A 158 -10.91 12.28 -35.93
N PRO A 159 -12.03 11.67 -36.37
CA PRO A 159 -12.36 11.57 -37.78
C PRO A 159 -12.28 12.90 -38.53
N CYS A 160 -12.61 14.02 -37.85
CA CYS A 160 -12.57 15.36 -38.43
C CYS A 160 -11.15 15.82 -38.83
N ASP A 161 -10.13 15.35 -38.12
CA ASP A 161 -8.73 15.77 -38.34
C ASP A 161 -8.10 15.05 -39.54
N VAL A 162 -8.69 13.93 -39.95
CA VAL A 162 -8.15 13.06 -41.02
C VAL A 162 -8.93 13.24 -42.31
N VAL A 163 -10.26 13.39 -42.21
CA VAL A 163 -11.13 13.64 -43.36
C VAL A 163 -12.11 14.75 -42.97
N PRO A 164 -11.84 16.01 -43.35
CA PRO A 164 -12.69 17.16 -43.00
C PRO A 164 -14.16 16.99 -43.41
N THR A 165 -14.40 16.21 -44.47
CA THR A 165 -15.73 15.88 -45.00
C THR A 165 -16.53 14.94 -44.11
N ALA A 166 -15.89 14.18 -43.21
CA ALA A 166 -16.56 13.22 -42.32
C ALA A 166 -17.34 13.91 -41.17
N CYS A 167 -17.11 15.20 -40.94
CA CYS A 167 -17.78 15.97 -39.88
C CYS A 167 -18.90 16.88 -40.40
N SER A 168 -19.26 16.74 -41.67
CA SER A 168 -20.39 17.44 -42.27
C SER A 168 -21.64 16.56 -42.30
N THR A 169 -22.15 16.17 -41.13
CA THR A 169 -23.61 16.08 -40.84
C THR A 169 -23.87 15.65 -39.39
N THR A 170 -24.57 16.52 -38.69
CA THR A 170 -25.17 16.47 -37.35
C THR A 170 -25.70 15.09 -36.91
N GLN A 171 -25.39 14.65 -35.68
CA GLN A 171 -26.34 14.29 -34.60
C GLN A 171 -25.72 13.33 -33.56
N PHE A 172 -25.28 13.86 -32.42
CA PHE A 172 -25.54 13.28 -31.09
C PHE A 172 -25.58 14.41 -30.07
N ALA A 173 -26.62 15.23 -30.17
CA ALA A 173 -27.08 16.07 -29.07
C ALA A 173 -28.47 15.58 -28.67
N ASN A 174 -28.49 14.90 -27.52
CA ASN A 174 -29.51 14.91 -26.49
C ASN A 174 -31.00 14.60 -26.82
N GLN A 175 -31.45 13.54 -26.15
CA GLN A 175 -32.64 13.50 -25.28
C GLN A 175 -33.98 13.99 -25.87
N THR A 176 -34.79 13.03 -26.29
CA THR A 176 -36.24 13.19 -26.37
C THR A 176 -36.83 13.10 -24.96
N ALA A 177 -37.08 14.26 -24.35
CA ALA A 177 -37.93 14.41 -23.17
C ALA A 177 -38.76 15.69 -23.28
N ARG A 178 -39.91 15.60 -23.98
CA ARG A 178 -41.23 16.15 -23.63
C ARG A 178 -42.15 16.12 -24.84
#